data_AF-A0A2U3KQN0-F1
#
_entry.id   AF-A0A2U3KQN0-F1
#
_cell.length_a   1.000
_cell.length_b   1.000
_cell.length_c   1.000
_cell.angle_alpha   90.00
_cell.angle_beta   90.00
_cell.angle_gamma   90.00
#
_symmetry.space_group_name_H-M   'P 1'
#
loop_
_entity.id
_entity.type
_entity.pdbx_description
1 polymer ?
#
loop_
_entity_poly.entity_id
_entity_poly.type
_entity_poly.pdbx_seq_one_letter_code
_entity_poly.pdbx_strand_id
1 'polypeptide(L)'
;MACFREYAAGFHGHRAGVVILREDFLKRFLTCGFRCLLLAAVVGLLAPLCAADNPTPITLDTSETLFAVLAAMNTCGYDVSLNISDAQRLNIRAEVQRNLRESEDAQVSMTEMCDWYQAHRARDLVHDLAQYVSLALYLEGPPHFMPKVKEDDLPPDAAPIAGFGALLEKFYEKAGLHAIWERHRANYAALIERYHVPLAKMVFDTDIYLKLQSGGYLGRTFTIYLDFLGDPNQANARNYGTDYYVVLFPLPDPAVAEPLKMREIHHAYLHYLLDPLADKHPSAIKRIEPLLQSVKRAPLEDSFKTDISLLVTECLVRAVEIRTSGTKQTAEAMRTQAVDDAVKQGYVLTRYFYNALLAFEKDPAGLRAAYGQLLDNIDLRQEQKAASEIQYATVTAPELVQLSRLEDRRMLPTAEKRLAAGDAKGAQELAQQALDRKVGDQGRALFILAQVAVANKNRESALENFQKAIQTTKDPKVVGWSHVYLGRILDMKEDREGAMSEYRAALSTDLPEVKAAAERGLQQPYEPPAKPQ
;
A
#
# COMPACT_ATOMS: atom_id res chain seq x y z
N MET A 1 -14.54 19.60 -54.07
CA MET A 1 -15.35 20.10 -52.93
C MET A 1 -14.41 20.90 -52.03
N ALA A 2 -14.57 22.24 -52.03
CA ALA A 2 -13.68 23.25 -51.44
C ALA A 2 -13.42 22.98 -49.93
N CYS A 3 -12.23 22.99 -49.33
CA CYS A 3 -10.89 23.57 -49.57
C CYS A 3 -10.70 25.07 -49.21
N PHE A 4 -9.75 25.26 -48.28
CA PHE A 4 -8.96 26.44 -47.86
C PHE A 4 -9.64 27.59 -47.08
N ARG A 5 -9.24 27.95 -45.84
CA ARG A 5 -7.98 28.44 -45.22
C ARG A 5 -7.78 29.96 -45.35
N GLU A 6 -7.64 30.60 -44.17
CA GLU A 6 -6.85 31.80 -43.81
C GLU A 6 -7.13 33.17 -44.47
N TYR A 7 -7.13 34.21 -43.62
CA TYR A 7 -6.50 35.56 -43.72
C TYR A 7 -7.24 36.48 -42.72
N ALA A 8 -6.75 36.74 -41.51
CA ALA A 8 -5.64 37.62 -41.09
C ALA A 8 -5.91 39.14 -41.24
N ALA A 9 -5.78 39.85 -40.10
CA ALA A 9 -5.52 41.29 -39.91
C ALA A 9 -6.59 42.27 -40.44
N GLY A 10 -6.91 43.40 -39.81
CA GLY A 10 -6.29 44.20 -38.76
C GLY A 10 -6.68 45.67 -38.98
N PHE A 11 -6.57 46.49 -37.93
CA PHE A 11 -6.56 47.96 -37.91
C PHE A 11 -7.86 48.79 -37.91
N HIS A 12 -8.12 49.33 -36.71
CA HIS A 12 -8.34 50.73 -36.33
C HIS A 12 -9.17 51.69 -37.21
N GLY A 13 -10.13 52.35 -36.53
CA GLY A 13 -10.62 53.67 -36.92
C GLY A 13 -11.63 54.25 -35.93
N HIS A 14 -11.19 55.16 -35.07
CA HIS A 14 -12.01 56.03 -34.22
C HIS A 14 -13.04 56.86 -35.02
N ARG A 15 -14.25 57.09 -34.48
CA ARG A 15 -14.65 58.38 -33.87
C ARG A 15 -16.10 58.39 -33.40
N ALA A 16 -16.28 59.17 -32.34
CA ALA A 16 -17.47 59.35 -31.52
C ALA A 16 -18.60 60.12 -32.20
N GLY A 17 -19.82 59.90 -31.71
CA GLY A 17 -20.98 60.78 -31.87
C GLY A 17 -21.91 60.60 -30.68
N VAL A 18 -21.80 61.50 -29.68
CA VAL A 18 -22.76 61.66 -28.59
C VAL A 18 -23.87 62.56 -29.10
N VAL A 19 -25.12 62.11 -29.04
CA VAL A 19 -26.31 62.99 -29.06
C VAL A 19 -27.21 62.63 -27.88
N ILE A 20 -27.62 63.70 -27.23
CA ILE A 20 -28.23 63.82 -25.91
C ILE A 20 -29.69 63.35 -25.91
N LEU A 21 -30.03 62.75 -24.77
CA LEU A 21 -31.33 62.24 -24.32
C LEU A 21 -32.49 63.25 -24.49
N ARG A 22 -33.66 62.72 -24.86
CA ARG A 22 -34.95 63.32 -24.50
C ARG A 22 -35.70 62.38 -23.57
N GLU A 23 -36.05 62.94 -22.42
CA GLU A 23 -36.78 62.35 -21.30
C GLU A 23 -38.10 61.75 -21.77
N ASP A 24 -38.29 60.45 -21.53
CA ASP A 24 -39.60 59.79 -21.28
C ASP A 24 -39.46 58.26 -21.13
N PHE A 25 -38.25 57.72 -21.26
CA PHE A 25 -38.02 56.27 -21.08
C PHE A 25 -37.73 55.84 -19.63
N LEU A 26 -37.54 56.79 -18.70
CA LEU A 26 -37.05 56.53 -17.34
C LEU A 26 -38.11 56.28 -16.25
N LYS A 27 -39.42 56.23 -16.59
CA LYS A 27 -40.49 56.02 -15.60
C LYS A 27 -41.16 54.63 -15.63
N ARG A 28 -40.66 53.67 -16.42
CA ARG A 28 -41.24 52.31 -16.49
C ARG A 28 -40.32 51.13 -16.15
N PHE A 29 -39.06 51.37 -15.80
CA PHE A 29 -38.11 50.29 -15.45
C PHE A 29 -37.51 50.36 -14.04
N LEU A 30 -37.97 51.30 -13.20
CA LEU A 30 -37.59 51.42 -11.79
C LEU A 30 -38.77 51.06 -10.89
N THR A 31 -39.04 49.76 -10.74
CA THR A 31 -39.78 49.25 -9.56
C THR A 31 -39.75 47.73 -9.37
N CYS A 32 -39.17 46.93 -10.27
CA CYS A 32 -39.15 45.46 -10.10
C CYS A 32 -37.76 44.80 -10.25
N GLY A 33 -36.67 45.58 -10.31
CA GLY A 33 -35.33 45.06 -10.62
C GLY A 33 -34.30 45.10 -9.49
N PHE A 34 -34.65 45.56 -8.28
CA PHE A 34 -33.65 45.85 -7.24
C PHE A 34 -33.78 45.05 -5.93
N ARG A 35 -34.76 44.13 -5.83
CA ARG A 35 -34.87 43.21 -4.68
C ARG A 35 -34.38 41.78 -4.96
N CYS A 36 -34.21 41.38 -6.22
CA CYS A 36 -33.70 40.04 -6.56
C CYS A 36 -32.18 39.98 -6.73
N LEU A 37 -31.49 41.12 -6.92
CA LEU A 37 -30.03 41.14 -7.11
C LEU A 37 -29.22 41.27 -5.80
N LEU A 38 -29.86 41.61 -4.68
CA LEU A 38 -29.20 41.65 -3.36
C LEU A 38 -29.40 40.37 -2.54
N LEU A 39 -30.37 39.51 -2.86
CA LEU A 39 -30.51 38.19 -2.23
C LEU A 39 -29.60 37.12 -2.87
N ALA A 40 -29.25 37.26 -4.15
CA ALA A 40 -28.32 36.36 -4.82
C ALA A 40 -26.86 36.57 -4.40
N ALA A 41 -26.50 37.78 -3.94
CA ALA A 41 -25.14 38.12 -3.52
C ALA A 41 -24.81 37.74 -2.07
N VAL A 42 -25.82 37.48 -1.22
CA VAL A 42 -25.60 37.12 0.20
C VAL A 42 -25.72 35.61 0.44
N VAL A 43 -26.43 34.86 -0.41
CA VAL A 43 -26.49 33.38 -0.32
C VAL A 43 -25.27 32.69 -0.95
N GLY A 44 -24.53 33.37 -1.85
CA GLY A 44 -23.27 32.86 -2.42
C GLY A 44 -22.05 32.95 -1.50
N LEU A 45 -22.16 33.64 -0.34
CA LEU A 45 -21.06 33.88 0.61
C LEU A 45 -21.13 32.99 1.87
N LEU A 46 -22.09 32.04 1.93
CA LEU A 46 -22.25 31.07 3.02
C LEU A 46 -22.41 29.62 2.52
N ALA A 47 -21.98 29.32 1.29
CA ALA A 47 -21.71 27.95 0.94
C ALA A 47 -20.46 27.52 1.72
N PRO A 48 -20.51 26.47 2.57
CA PRO A 48 -19.28 25.88 3.05
C PRO A 48 -18.52 25.48 1.79
N LEU A 49 -17.31 26.00 1.63
CA LEU A 49 -16.28 25.32 0.87
C LEU A 49 -16.04 23.99 1.59
N CYS A 50 -16.94 23.04 1.40
CA CYS A 50 -16.55 21.65 1.39
C CYS A 50 -15.65 21.55 0.16
N ALA A 51 -14.36 21.85 0.37
CA ALA A 51 -13.36 21.08 -0.31
C ALA A 51 -13.73 19.63 0.05
N ALA A 52 -14.40 18.96 -0.88
CA ALA A 52 -14.34 17.52 -0.90
C ALA A 52 -12.86 17.25 -1.10
N ASP A 53 -12.13 17.00 0.00
CA ASP A 53 -10.96 16.16 -0.02
C ASP A 53 -11.45 14.83 -0.60
N ASN A 54 -11.47 14.75 -1.93
CA ASN A 54 -11.31 13.48 -2.58
C ASN A 54 -9.84 13.17 -2.33
N PRO A 55 -9.49 12.31 -1.35
CA PRO A 55 -8.10 11.94 -1.18
C PRO A 55 -7.60 11.46 -2.54
N THR A 56 -6.59 12.13 -3.07
CA THR A 56 -5.90 11.59 -4.22
C THR A 56 -5.36 10.23 -3.78
N PRO A 57 -5.71 9.13 -4.45
CA PRO A 57 -5.30 7.78 -4.04
C PRO A 57 -3.77 7.62 -4.00
N ILE A 58 -3.07 8.56 -4.65
CA ILE A 58 -1.62 8.69 -4.64
C ILE A 58 -1.29 9.97 -3.89
N THR A 59 -0.47 9.85 -2.84
CA THR A 59 -0.02 10.95 -1.99
C THR A 59 1.50 11.04 -2.05
N LEU A 60 2.03 12.26 -2.17
CA LEU A 60 3.45 12.56 -2.07
C LEU A 60 3.62 13.58 -0.96
N ASP A 61 4.31 13.21 0.11
CA ASP A 61 4.37 14.04 1.30
C ASP A 61 5.68 13.85 2.08
N THR A 62 5.78 14.55 3.21
CA THR A 62 6.84 14.47 4.21
C THR A 62 6.17 14.23 5.57
N SER A 63 6.90 13.68 6.53
CA SER A 63 6.30 13.31 7.83
C SER A 63 7.21 13.71 8.97
N GLU A 64 6.70 14.54 9.86
CA GLU A 64 7.41 14.93 11.08
C GLU A 64 7.66 13.72 12.00
N THR A 65 6.75 12.72 11.98
CA THR A 65 6.95 11.45 12.69
C THR A 65 8.15 10.68 12.13
N LEU A 66 8.26 10.57 10.81
CA LEU A 66 9.44 9.94 10.17
C LEU A 66 10.71 10.72 10.47
N PHE A 67 10.68 12.05 10.36
CA PHE A 67 11.78 12.92 10.72
C PHE A 67 12.24 12.69 12.17
N ALA A 68 11.31 12.66 13.13
CA ALA A 68 11.64 12.49 14.55
C ALA A 68 12.32 11.14 14.82
N VAL A 69 11.77 10.04 14.28
CA VAL A 69 12.35 8.70 14.42
C VAL A 69 13.75 8.65 13.79
N LEU A 70 13.92 9.17 12.57
CA LEU A 70 15.21 9.14 11.89
C LEU A 70 16.23 10.10 12.53
N ALA A 71 15.82 11.24 13.06
CA ALA A 71 16.68 12.16 13.81
C ALA A 71 17.19 11.49 15.08
N ALA A 72 16.33 10.75 15.79
CA ALA A 72 16.72 9.94 16.93
C ALA A 72 17.74 8.85 16.54
N MET A 73 17.49 8.09 15.47
CA MET A 73 18.46 7.10 14.97
C MET A 73 19.83 7.72 14.63
N ASN A 74 19.84 8.85 13.92
CA ASN A 74 21.08 9.55 13.57
C ASN A 74 21.81 10.07 14.81
N THR A 75 21.07 10.50 15.83
CA THR A 75 21.65 10.91 17.13
C THR A 75 22.32 9.73 17.82
N CYS A 76 21.73 8.53 17.70
CA CYS A 76 22.26 7.29 18.29
C CYS A 76 23.30 6.55 17.44
N GLY A 77 23.81 7.19 16.38
CA GLY A 77 24.94 6.68 15.59
C GLY A 77 24.59 5.95 14.30
N TYR A 78 23.38 6.15 13.76
CA TYR A 78 23.05 5.69 12.40
C TYR A 78 23.74 6.55 11.33
N ASP A 79 24.92 6.12 10.88
CA ASP A 79 25.83 6.87 10.00
C ASP A 79 25.94 6.32 8.56
N VAL A 80 25.07 5.38 8.21
CA VAL A 80 25.10 4.69 6.90
C VAL A 80 24.99 5.70 5.76
N SER A 81 26.00 5.66 4.86
CA SER A 81 26.08 6.51 3.67
C SER A 81 25.93 8.02 3.94
N LEU A 82 26.31 8.46 5.14
CA LEU A 82 26.23 9.87 5.54
C LEU A 82 27.04 10.78 4.61
N ASN A 83 28.17 10.29 4.11
CA ASN A 83 29.08 11.03 3.22
C ASN A 83 28.50 11.32 1.82
N ILE A 84 27.48 10.59 1.38
CA ILE A 84 26.80 10.79 0.10
C ILE A 84 25.36 11.26 0.26
N SER A 85 24.90 11.45 1.50
CA SER A 85 23.56 11.94 1.81
C SER A 85 23.41 13.44 1.49
N ASP A 86 22.17 13.91 1.42
CA ASP A 86 21.90 15.34 1.30
C ASP A 86 22.53 16.13 2.47
N ALA A 87 23.04 17.33 2.18
CA ALA A 87 23.65 18.21 3.18
C ALA A 87 22.69 18.55 4.33
N GLN A 88 21.37 18.54 4.08
CA GLN A 88 20.37 18.70 5.14
C GLN A 88 20.53 17.67 6.26
N ARG A 89 20.94 16.44 5.97
CA ARG A 89 21.17 15.41 6.99
C ARG A 89 22.24 15.83 8.00
N LEU A 90 23.36 16.38 7.52
CA LEU A 90 24.43 16.87 8.38
C LEU A 90 24.03 18.14 9.15
N ASN A 91 23.31 19.06 8.49
CA ASN A 91 22.83 20.29 9.13
C ASN A 91 21.89 19.98 10.29
N ILE A 92 20.88 19.14 10.06
CA ILE A 92 19.92 18.71 11.09
C ILE A 92 20.65 18.04 12.25
N ARG A 93 21.58 17.12 11.96
CA ARG A 93 22.39 16.45 13.01
C ARG A 93 23.19 17.45 13.85
N ALA A 94 23.79 18.46 13.22
CA ALA A 94 24.55 19.49 13.92
C ALA A 94 23.65 20.37 14.80
N GLU A 95 22.42 20.65 14.37
CA GLU A 95 21.44 21.39 15.17
C GLU A 95 20.94 20.58 16.37
N VAL A 96 20.62 19.29 16.17
CA VAL A 96 20.26 18.39 17.28
C VAL A 96 21.40 18.31 18.29
N GLN A 97 22.65 18.11 17.84
CA GLN A 97 23.80 18.09 18.74
C GLN A 97 24.02 19.41 19.49
N ARG A 98 23.70 20.56 18.88
CA ARG A 98 23.78 21.85 19.55
C ARG A 98 22.77 21.93 20.70
N ASN A 99 21.51 21.60 20.43
CA ASN A 99 20.46 21.59 21.45
C ASN A 99 20.81 20.65 22.62
N LEU A 100 21.40 19.48 22.31
CA LEU A 100 21.84 18.52 23.33
C LEU A 100 22.97 19.06 24.21
N ARG A 101 23.92 19.82 23.67
CA ARG A 101 25.00 20.42 24.48
C ARG A 101 24.50 21.50 25.43
N GLU A 102 23.35 22.10 25.13
CA GLU A 102 22.75 23.19 25.89
C GLU A 102 21.73 22.71 26.95
N SER A 103 21.44 21.41 27.03
CA SER A 103 20.41 20.85 27.92
C SER A 103 20.82 19.50 28.51
N GLU A 104 20.98 19.46 29.84
CA GLU A 104 21.28 18.22 30.59
C GLU A 104 20.12 17.21 30.49
N ASP A 105 18.88 17.67 30.63
CA ASP A 105 17.68 16.83 30.46
C ASP A 105 17.63 16.19 29.06
N ALA A 106 18.05 16.93 28.03
CA ALA A 106 18.11 16.40 26.67
C ALA A 106 19.19 15.32 26.54
N GLN A 107 20.36 15.49 27.18
CA GLN A 107 21.40 14.47 27.21
C GLN A 107 20.94 13.19 27.92
N VAL A 108 20.24 13.31 29.05
CA VAL A 108 19.69 12.15 29.77
C VAL A 108 18.69 11.41 28.88
N SER A 109 17.74 12.12 28.26
CA SER A 109 16.75 11.49 27.36
C SER A 109 17.41 10.83 26.14
N MET A 110 18.47 11.45 25.60
CA MET A 110 19.27 10.88 24.52
C MET A 110 19.95 9.58 24.95
N THR A 111 20.59 9.55 26.12
CA THR A 111 21.29 8.35 26.62
C THR A 111 20.31 7.18 26.78
N GLU A 112 19.16 7.39 27.43
CA GLU A 112 18.13 6.35 27.60
C GLU A 112 17.64 5.81 26.24
N MET A 113 17.33 6.72 25.32
CA MET A 113 16.87 6.38 23.97
C MET A 113 17.94 5.62 23.17
N CYS A 114 19.21 6.04 23.26
CA CYS A 114 20.29 5.42 22.52
C CYS A 114 20.69 4.06 23.09
N ASP A 115 20.65 3.87 24.41
CA ASP A 115 20.86 2.56 25.02
C ASP A 115 19.80 1.56 24.53
N TRP A 116 18.54 1.98 24.45
CA TRP A 116 17.47 1.16 23.88
C TRP A 116 17.70 0.85 22.40
N TYR A 117 18.01 1.88 21.59
CA TYR A 117 18.30 1.72 20.16
C TYR A 117 19.43 0.70 19.93
N GLN A 118 20.53 0.81 20.69
CA GLN A 118 21.68 -0.09 20.56
C GLN A 118 21.32 -1.53 20.95
N ALA A 119 20.48 -1.73 21.96
CA ALA A 119 20.00 -3.03 22.39
C ALA A 119 19.03 -3.70 21.38
N HIS A 120 18.38 -2.92 20.51
CA HIS A 120 17.36 -3.37 19.56
C HIS A 120 17.78 -3.23 18.09
N ARG A 121 19.08 -3.12 17.82
CA ARG A 121 19.56 -3.11 16.44
C ARG A 121 19.20 -4.41 15.72
N ALA A 122 18.74 -4.28 14.48
CA ALA A 122 18.46 -5.44 13.65
C ALA A 122 19.76 -6.19 13.26
N ARG A 123 19.57 -7.34 12.59
CA ARG A 123 20.67 -8.21 12.12
C ARG A 123 21.69 -7.53 11.21
N ASP A 124 21.27 -6.51 10.47
CA ASP A 124 22.09 -5.70 9.59
C ASP A 124 21.51 -4.29 9.45
N LEU A 125 22.28 -3.40 8.84
CA LEU A 125 21.98 -1.97 8.74
C LEU A 125 20.79 -1.64 7.83
N VAL A 126 20.47 -2.52 6.88
CA VAL A 126 19.30 -2.37 5.99
C VAL A 126 18.04 -2.70 6.78
N HIS A 127 18.05 -3.83 7.48
CA HIS A 127 16.94 -4.23 8.36
C HIS A 127 16.76 -3.27 9.53
N ASP A 128 17.83 -2.62 10.00
CA ASP A 128 17.76 -1.65 11.08
C ASP A 128 17.01 -0.39 10.64
N LEU A 129 17.34 0.19 9.48
CA LEU A 129 16.54 1.28 8.93
C LEU A 129 15.09 0.84 8.68
N ALA A 130 14.92 -0.36 8.14
CA ALA A 130 13.64 -0.89 7.76
C ALA A 130 12.63 -0.98 8.94
N GLN A 131 13.05 -1.49 10.10
CA GLN A 131 12.18 -1.63 11.27
C GLN A 131 11.72 -0.28 11.82
N TYR A 132 12.61 0.71 11.90
CA TYR A 132 12.27 2.04 12.41
C TYR A 132 11.41 2.84 11.43
N VAL A 133 11.60 2.65 10.11
CA VAL A 133 10.66 3.17 9.11
C VAL A 133 9.28 2.55 9.28
N SER A 134 9.19 1.22 9.44
CA SER A 134 7.91 0.55 9.71
C SER A 134 7.25 1.06 10.98
N LEU A 135 8.01 1.25 12.06
CA LEU A 135 7.51 1.83 13.31
C LEU A 135 6.96 3.24 13.08
N ALA A 136 7.73 4.13 12.45
CA ALA A 136 7.35 5.52 12.22
C ALA A 136 6.02 5.69 11.46
N LEU A 137 5.73 4.82 10.49
CA LEU A 137 4.47 4.83 9.74
C LEU A 137 3.25 4.54 10.64
N TYR A 138 3.48 3.79 11.72
CA TYR A 138 2.48 3.34 12.68
C TYR A 138 2.45 4.12 13.99
N LEU A 139 3.26 5.16 14.16
CA LEU A 139 3.19 6.06 15.32
C LEU A 139 2.28 7.26 15.00
N GLU A 140 1.48 7.67 15.98
CA GLU A 140 0.80 8.95 15.99
C GLU A 140 1.79 10.11 15.75
N GLY A 141 1.23 11.25 15.33
CA GLY A 141 2.00 12.47 15.18
C GLY A 141 2.64 12.93 16.49
N PRO A 142 3.62 13.83 16.43
CA PRO A 142 4.12 14.50 17.62
C PRO A 142 2.99 15.18 18.41
N PRO A 143 3.14 15.32 19.74
CA PRO A 143 4.36 15.00 20.50
C PRO A 143 4.41 13.57 21.05
N HIS A 144 3.33 12.77 20.96
CA HIS A 144 3.19 11.57 21.79
C HIS A 144 3.76 10.28 21.19
N PHE A 145 3.79 10.14 19.86
CA PHE A 145 4.35 8.96 19.20
C PHE A 145 3.80 7.62 19.72
N MET A 146 2.52 7.59 20.07
CA MET A 146 1.85 6.34 20.48
C MET A 146 1.54 5.49 19.23
N PRO A 147 1.60 4.15 19.30
CA PRO A 147 1.13 3.30 18.21
C PRO A 147 -0.33 3.61 17.82
N LYS A 148 -0.60 3.85 16.53
CA LYS A 148 -1.96 4.07 15.97
C LYS A 148 -2.84 2.82 16.05
N VAL A 149 -2.21 1.67 16.23
CA VAL A 149 -2.82 0.35 16.30
C VAL A 149 -2.31 -0.36 17.54
N LYS A 150 -2.98 -1.44 17.95
CA LYS A 150 -2.49 -2.27 19.06
C LYS A 150 -1.12 -2.84 18.69
N GLU A 151 -0.29 -3.11 19.69
CA GLU A 151 1.04 -3.70 19.48
C GLU A 151 0.98 -5.02 18.68
N ASP A 152 -0.11 -5.75 18.86
CA ASP A 152 -0.46 -6.99 18.17
C ASP A 152 -0.80 -6.83 16.67
N ASP A 153 -1.14 -5.61 16.25
CA ASP A 153 -1.46 -5.23 14.89
C ASP A 153 -0.33 -4.42 14.22
N LEU A 154 0.80 -4.20 14.93
CA LEU A 154 1.97 -3.56 14.37
C LEU A 154 2.66 -4.48 13.36
N PRO A 155 3.38 -3.92 12.38
CA PRO A 155 4.27 -4.70 11.52
C PRO A 155 5.22 -5.60 12.31
N PRO A 156 5.55 -6.81 11.81
CA PRO A 156 6.38 -7.77 12.55
C PRO A 156 7.81 -7.28 12.79
N ASP A 157 8.31 -6.38 11.94
CA ASP A 157 9.60 -5.70 12.12
C ASP A 157 9.52 -4.51 13.08
N ALA A 158 8.34 -3.88 13.26
CA ALA A 158 8.13 -2.76 14.16
C ALA A 158 7.69 -3.17 15.57
N ALA A 159 6.91 -4.24 15.71
CA ALA A 159 6.35 -4.68 16.99
C ALA A 159 7.43 -4.87 18.08
N PRO A 160 8.58 -5.53 17.82
CA PRO A 160 9.62 -5.71 18.83
C PRO A 160 10.25 -4.40 19.34
N ILE A 161 10.10 -3.30 18.60
CA ILE A 161 10.69 -2.00 18.91
C ILE A 161 9.63 -0.94 19.25
N ALA A 162 8.36 -1.33 19.44
CA ALA A 162 7.25 -0.42 19.70
C ALA A 162 7.50 0.51 20.90
N GLY A 163 8.18 0.01 21.93
CA GLY A 163 8.55 0.77 23.13
C GLY A 163 9.46 1.99 22.86
N PHE A 164 10.10 2.07 21.68
CA PHE A 164 10.90 3.23 21.28
C PHE A 164 10.08 4.52 21.23
N GLY A 165 8.78 4.46 20.91
CA GLY A 165 7.91 5.64 20.82
C GLY A 165 7.87 6.48 22.11
N ALA A 166 7.80 5.82 23.28
CA ALA A 166 7.77 6.51 24.57
C ALA A 166 9.11 7.19 24.92
N LEU A 167 10.24 6.63 24.45
CA LEU A 167 11.55 7.25 24.59
C LEU A 167 11.69 8.43 23.62
N LEU A 168 11.16 8.28 22.40
CA LEU A 168 11.13 9.32 21.39
C LEU A 168 10.31 10.53 21.83
N GLU A 169 9.15 10.35 22.49
CA GLU A 169 8.34 11.46 23.03
C GLU A 169 9.17 12.38 23.93
N LYS A 170 9.89 11.81 24.90
CA LYS A 170 10.76 12.59 25.80
C LYS A 170 11.88 13.27 25.03
N PHE A 171 12.58 12.53 24.18
CA PHE A 171 13.70 13.07 23.40
C PHE A 171 13.24 14.19 22.46
N TYR A 172 12.10 14.03 21.80
CA TYR A 172 11.53 14.99 20.87
C TYR A 172 11.28 16.35 21.54
N GLU A 173 10.69 16.33 22.75
CA GLU A 173 10.49 17.53 23.55
C GLU A 173 11.84 18.14 24.00
N LYS A 174 12.69 17.35 24.67
CA LYS A 174 13.92 17.88 25.31
C LYS A 174 14.98 18.31 24.32
N ALA A 175 15.10 17.63 23.18
CA ALA A 175 16.01 18.00 22.10
C ALA A 175 15.44 19.10 21.19
N GLY A 176 14.18 19.54 21.40
CA GLY A 176 13.55 20.60 20.62
C GLY A 176 13.36 20.25 19.15
N LEU A 177 13.02 18.98 18.86
CA LEU A 177 12.95 18.48 17.48
C LEU A 177 11.89 19.18 16.64
N HIS A 178 10.75 19.58 17.23
CA HIS A 178 9.72 20.35 16.52
C HIS A 178 10.28 21.65 15.92
N ALA A 179 11.08 22.38 16.70
CA ALA A 179 11.65 23.64 16.26
C ALA A 179 12.68 23.44 15.14
N ILE A 180 13.42 22.32 15.16
CA ILE A 180 14.32 21.94 14.07
C ILE A 180 13.51 21.61 12.82
N TRP A 181 12.48 20.76 12.94
CA TRP A 181 11.58 20.42 11.85
C TRP A 181 11.02 21.67 11.17
N GLU A 182 10.44 22.60 11.95
CA GLU A 182 9.87 23.84 11.44
C GLU A 182 10.90 24.72 10.70
N ARG A 183 12.15 24.78 11.16
CA ARG A 183 13.24 25.48 10.44
C ARG A 183 13.55 24.85 9.08
N HIS A 184 13.40 23.54 8.94
CA HIS A 184 13.68 22.83 7.69
C HIS A 184 12.46 22.62 6.79
N ARG A 185 11.24 23.05 7.18
CA ARG A 185 10.01 22.89 6.39
C ARG A 185 10.14 23.33 4.93
N ALA A 186 10.82 24.45 4.67
CA ALA A 186 11.04 24.94 3.32
C ALA A 186 11.92 23.99 2.47
N ASN A 187 12.92 23.35 3.09
CA ASN A 187 13.78 22.38 2.40
C ASN A 187 13.01 21.09 2.08
N TYR A 188 12.17 20.63 3.00
CA TYR A 188 11.27 19.49 2.78
C TYR A 188 10.20 19.79 1.70
N ALA A 189 9.64 21.00 1.68
CA ALA A 189 8.72 21.41 0.61
C ALA A 189 9.40 21.43 -0.78
N ALA A 190 10.64 21.93 -0.87
CA ALA A 190 11.42 21.89 -2.10
C ALA A 190 11.72 20.45 -2.57
N LEU A 191 11.79 19.50 -1.62
CA LEU A 191 11.94 18.09 -1.92
C LEU A 191 10.70 17.52 -2.63
N ILE A 192 9.50 17.85 -2.16
CA ILE A 192 8.24 17.45 -2.79
C ILE A 192 8.16 17.99 -4.22
N GLU A 193 8.47 19.29 -4.42
CA GLU A 193 8.44 19.92 -5.74
C GLU A 193 9.36 19.24 -6.75
N ARG A 194 10.53 18.76 -6.31
CA ARG A 194 11.47 18.02 -7.15
C ARG A 194 10.88 16.71 -7.70
N TYR A 195 10.00 16.07 -6.95
CA TYR A 195 9.38 14.78 -7.30
C TYR A 195 8.05 14.92 -8.04
N HIS A 196 7.33 16.03 -7.85
CA HIS A 196 5.97 16.19 -8.33
C HIS A 196 5.81 15.90 -9.83
N VAL A 197 6.62 16.55 -10.69
CA VAL A 197 6.51 16.39 -12.15
C VAL A 197 6.93 14.97 -12.62
N PRO A 198 8.10 14.42 -12.22
CA PRO A 198 8.46 13.05 -12.57
C PRO A 198 7.45 11.99 -12.11
N LEU A 199 6.92 12.15 -10.89
CA LEU A 199 5.94 11.23 -10.32
C LEU A 199 4.63 11.27 -11.09
N ALA A 200 4.06 12.46 -11.31
CA ALA A 200 2.82 12.62 -12.05
C ALA A 200 2.93 12.04 -13.46
N LYS A 201 4.07 12.25 -14.13
CA LYS A 201 4.35 11.67 -15.44
C LYS A 201 4.41 10.14 -15.39
N MET A 202 5.15 9.57 -14.44
CA MET A 202 5.26 8.11 -14.29
C MET A 202 3.89 7.48 -14.04
N VAL A 203 3.10 8.01 -13.10
CA VAL A 203 1.74 7.52 -12.82
C VAL A 203 0.88 7.57 -14.09
N PHE A 204 0.87 8.71 -14.78
CA PHE A 204 0.08 8.90 -15.99
C PHE A 204 0.47 7.92 -17.11
N ASP A 205 1.77 7.75 -17.37
CA ASP A 205 2.27 6.85 -18.41
C ASP A 205 1.92 5.40 -18.08
N THR A 206 2.08 4.97 -16.82
CA THR A 206 1.74 3.62 -16.38
C THR A 206 0.25 3.35 -16.47
N ASP A 207 -0.59 4.30 -16.04
CA ASP A 207 -2.04 4.18 -16.10
C ASP A 207 -2.55 4.08 -17.54
N ILE A 208 -1.99 4.89 -18.44
CA ILE A 208 -2.30 4.82 -19.87
C ILE A 208 -1.87 3.49 -20.46
N TYR A 209 -0.65 3.05 -20.15
CA TYR A 209 -0.11 1.79 -20.68
C TYR A 209 -0.99 0.61 -20.27
N LEU A 210 -1.36 0.53 -18.99
CA LEU A 210 -2.21 -0.53 -18.44
C LEU A 210 -3.71 -0.31 -18.72
N LYS A 211 -4.07 0.87 -19.22
CA LYS A 211 -5.44 1.34 -19.45
C LYS A 211 -6.28 1.17 -18.17
N LEU A 212 -5.73 1.62 -17.05
CA LEU A 212 -6.34 1.59 -15.73
C LEU A 212 -6.72 3.00 -15.29
N GLN A 213 -7.87 3.15 -14.63
CA GLN A 213 -8.17 4.34 -13.86
C GLN A 213 -7.69 4.08 -12.42
N SER A 214 -6.59 4.72 -12.03
CA SER A 214 -5.97 4.62 -10.69
C SER A 214 -6.70 5.41 -9.60
N GLY A 215 -7.65 6.27 -10.00
CA GLY A 215 -8.55 7.02 -9.12
C GLY A 215 -9.35 6.12 -8.17
N GLY A 216 -8.84 5.86 -6.97
CA GLY A 216 -9.49 5.11 -5.91
C GLY A 216 -9.45 3.59 -6.11
N TYR A 217 -8.25 3.01 -6.22
CA TYR A 217 -8.12 1.57 -6.38
C TYR A 217 -8.54 0.80 -5.12
N LEU A 218 -9.79 0.33 -5.08
CA LEU A 218 -10.29 -0.63 -4.08
C LEU A 218 -10.15 -0.20 -2.61
N GLY A 219 -10.23 1.11 -2.32
CA GLY A 219 -10.06 1.63 -0.96
C GLY A 219 -8.62 1.58 -0.43
N ARG A 220 -7.64 1.41 -1.32
CA ARG A 220 -6.21 1.41 -1.02
C ARG A 220 -5.62 2.79 -1.22
N THR A 221 -4.54 3.08 -0.49
CA THR A 221 -3.74 4.29 -0.68
C THR A 221 -2.33 3.93 -1.15
N PHE A 222 -1.72 4.83 -1.90
CA PHE A 222 -0.31 4.77 -2.29
C PHE A 222 0.37 6.06 -1.87
N THR A 223 1.12 6.02 -0.78
CA THR A 223 1.72 7.19 -0.14
C THR A 223 3.24 7.12 -0.25
N ILE A 224 3.85 8.18 -0.77
CA ILE A 224 5.31 8.32 -0.85
C ILE A 224 5.73 9.36 0.18
N TYR A 225 6.60 8.96 1.11
CA TYR A 225 7.23 9.86 2.05
C TYR A 225 8.68 10.13 1.66
N LEU A 226 9.07 11.41 1.67
CA LEU A 226 10.44 11.85 1.41
C LEU A 226 11.08 12.33 2.71
N ASP A 227 12.32 11.90 2.97
CA ASP A 227 13.09 12.39 4.12
C ASP A 227 14.60 12.50 3.82
N PHE A 228 15.32 13.38 4.51
CA PHE A 228 16.76 13.57 4.31
C PHE A 228 17.62 12.65 5.20
N LEU A 229 17.05 12.05 6.25
CA LEU A 229 17.80 11.48 7.37
C LEU A 229 18.11 9.99 7.25
N GLY A 230 17.64 9.29 6.21
CA GLY A 230 17.94 7.88 5.97
C GLY A 230 19.13 7.63 5.03
N ASP A 231 19.38 6.35 4.73
CA ASP A 231 20.40 5.93 3.76
C ASP A 231 19.90 6.16 2.32
N PRO A 232 20.56 7.02 1.53
CA PRO A 232 20.13 7.34 0.18
C PRO A 232 20.25 6.19 -0.83
N ASN A 233 20.87 5.07 -0.46
CA ASN A 233 20.87 3.88 -1.31
C ASN A 233 19.61 3.03 -1.15
N GLN A 234 18.83 3.24 -0.10
CA GLN A 234 17.67 2.40 0.21
C GLN A 234 16.36 3.02 -0.26
N ALA A 235 15.45 2.15 -0.70
CA ALA A 235 14.04 2.46 -0.91
C ALA A 235 13.22 1.50 -0.05
N ASN A 236 12.42 2.04 0.87
CA ASN A 236 11.62 1.22 1.77
C ASN A 236 10.17 1.25 1.28
N ALA A 237 9.71 0.21 0.60
CA ALA A 237 8.28 0.05 0.37
C ALA A 237 7.66 -0.87 1.41
N ARG A 238 6.51 -0.46 1.90
CA ARG A 238 5.73 -1.20 2.89
C ARG A 238 4.33 -1.35 2.37
N ASN A 239 3.82 -2.56 2.45
CA ASN A 239 2.42 -2.83 2.20
C ASN A 239 1.87 -3.48 3.45
N TYR A 240 1.03 -2.74 4.17
CA TYR A 240 0.38 -3.22 5.37
C TYR A 240 -1.12 -2.93 5.25
N GLY A 241 -1.92 -4.00 5.31
CA GLY A 241 -3.36 -3.90 5.07
C GLY A 241 -3.69 -3.38 3.66
N THR A 242 -4.39 -2.26 3.60
CA THR A 242 -4.81 -1.61 2.34
C THR A 242 -3.82 -0.56 1.85
N ASP A 243 -2.83 -0.18 2.65
CA ASP A 243 -2.00 1.00 2.39
C ASP A 243 -0.59 0.62 1.93
N TYR A 244 -0.16 1.26 0.85
CA TYR A 244 1.19 1.16 0.30
C TYR A 244 1.93 2.42 0.67
N TYR A 245 3.06 2.25 1.34
CA TYR A 245 3.98 3.32 1.66
C TYR A 245 5.28 3.11 0.90
N VAL A 246 5.88 4.18 0.40
CA VAL A 246 7.23 4.19 -0.14
C VAL A 246 7.99 5.30 0.55
N VAL A 247 9.03 4.97 1.32
CA VAL A 247 9.88 5.93 2.02
C VAL A 247 11.23 6.00 1.32
N LEU A 248 11.60 7.20 0.90
CA LEU A 248 12.80 7.46 0.09
C LEU A 248 13.67 8.53 0.70
N PHE A 249 14.97 8.40 0.45
CA PHE A 249 16.01 9.32 0.89
C PHE A 249 16.78 9.80 -0.35
N PRO A 250 16.40 10.94 -0.96
CA PRO A 250 16.98 11.40 -2.22
C PRO A 250 18.48 11.73 -2.12
N LEU A 251 19.19 11.46 -3.21
CA LEU A 251 20.55 11.97 -3.40
C LEU A 251 20.53 13.46 -3.79
N PRO A 252 21.48 14.26 -3.30
CA PRO A 252 21.51 15.70 -3.55
C PRO A 252 21.85 16.04 -5.01
N ASP A 253 22.72 15.24 -5.64
CA ASP A 253 23.25 15.52 -6.97
C ASP A 253 22.33 14.97 -8.08
N PRO A 254 21.71 15.82 -8.93
CA PRO A 254 20.90 15.36 -10.05
C PRO A 254 21.71 14.68 -11.16
N ALA A 255 23.05 14.78 -11.14
CA ALA A 255 23.93 14.13 -12.11
C ALA A 255 24.22 12.66 -11.79
N VAL A 256 23.91 12.19 -10.57
CA VAL A 256 24.00 10.76 -10.22
C VAL A 256 22.92 9.99 -10.98
N ALA A 257 23.21 8.75 -11.36
CA ALA A 257 22.23 7.87 -11.98
C ALA A 257 21.03 7.66 -11.03
N GLU A 258 19.82 7.97 -11.52
CA GLU A 258 18.54 7.78 -10.81
C GLU A 258 18.44 8.45 -9.42
N PRO A 259 18.66 9.78 -9.32
CA PRO A 259 18.79 10.47 -8.03
C PRO A 259 17.47 10.57 -7.26
N LEU A 260 16.35 10.27 -7.94
CA LEU A 260 14.99 10.29 -7.41
C LEU A 260 14.43 8.87 -7.17
N LYS A 261 15.17 7.81 -7.52
CA LYS A 261 14.69 6.43 -7.36
C LYS A 261 13.31 6.18 -8.00
N MET A 262 13.08 6.80 -9.16
CA MET A 262 11.78 6.71 -9.85
C MET A 262 11.44 5.28 -10.27
N ARG A 263 12.45 4.43 -10.48
CA ARG A 263 12.23 3.01 -10.81
C ARG A 263 11.69 2.26 -9.60
N GLU A 264 12.24 2.49 -8.43
CA GLU A 264 11.76 1.93 -7.17
C GLU A 264 10.31 2.36 -6.87
N ILE A 265 9.97 3.64 -7.11
CA ILE A 265 8.59 4.12 -7.00
C ILE A 265 7.69 3.41 -8.01
N HIS A 266 8.12 3.32 -9.26
CA HIS A 266 7.33 2.68 -10.32
C HIS A 266 7.07 1.20 -10.02
N HIS A 267 8.10 0.49 -9.56
CA HIS A 267 8.01 -0.90 -9.14
C HIS A 267 6.97 -1.08 -8.02
N ALA A 268 7.06 -0.26 -6.96
CA ALA A 268 6.09 -0.29 -5.87
C ALA A 268 4.67 0.09 -6.33
N TYR A 269 4.54 1.05 -7.24
CA TYR A 269 3.25 1.46 -7.82
C TYR A 269 2.61 0.34 -8.65
N LEU A 270 3.41 -0.41 -9.40
CA LEU A 270 2.93 -1.59 -10.13
C LEU A 270 2.42 -2.66 -9.17
N HIS A 271 3.07 -2.93 -8.04
CA HIS A 271 2.52 -3.82 -7.02
C HIS A 271 1.19 -3.33 -6.43
N TYR A 272 1.08 -2.01 -6.18
CA TYR A 272 -0.16 -1.40 -5.74
C TYR A 272 -1.33 -1.67 -6.71
N LEU A 273 -1.06 -1.66 -8.02
CA LEU A 273 -2.06 -1.96 -9.05
C LEU A 273 -2.29 -3.47 -9.26
N LEU A 274 -1.22 -4.27 -9.27
CA LEU A 274 -1.24 -5.65 -9.78
C LEU A 274 -1.50 -6.71 -8.70
N ASP A 275 -1.07 -6.50 -7.45
CA ASP A 275 -1.27 -7.50 -6.38
C ASP A 275 -2.76 -7.90 -6.24
N PRO A 276 -3.74 -6.97 -6.23
CA PRO A 276 -5.15 -7.32 -6.09
C PRO A 276 -5.76 -7.98 -7.33
N LEU A 277 -5.11 -7.88 -8.48
CA LEU A 277 -5.53 -8.65 -9.66
C LEU A 277 -5.17 -10.11 -9.46
N ALA A 278 -3.96 -10.42 -8.98
CA ALA A 278 -3.57 -11.79 -8.69
C ALA A 278 -4.52 -12.46 -7.67
N ASP A 279 -4.88 -11.74 -6.62
CA ASP A 279 -5.78 -12.23 -5.56
C ASP A 279 -7.22 -12.52 -6.06
N LYS A 280 -7.66 -11.86 -7.14
CA LYS A 280 -8.96 -12.12 -7.79
C LYS A 280 -8.96 -13.35 -8.70
N HIS A 281 -7.80 -13.93 -9.00
CA HIS A 281 -7.66 -15.08 -9.90
C HIS A 281 -6.98 -16.30 -9.24
N PRO A 282 -7.44 -16.76 -8.06
CA PRO A 282 -6.75 -17.78 -7.27
C PRO A 282 -6.63 -19.13 -7.99
N SER A 283 -7.63 -19.51 -8.80
CA SER A 283 -7.62 -20.76 -9.57
C SER A 283 -6.58 -20.74 -10.68
N ALA A 284 -6.50 -19.64 -11.44
CA ALA A 284 -5.52 -19.48 -12.52
C ALA A 284 -4.10 -19.43 -11.95
N ILE A 285 -3.89 -18.70 -10.85
CA ILE A 285 -2.62 -18.69 -10.11
C ILE A 285 -2.23 -20.09 -9.63
N LYS A 286 -3.15 -20.82 -8.97
CA LYS A 286 -2.88 -22.17 -8.46
C LYS A 286 -2.45 -23.14 -9.56
N ARG A 287 -3.03 -23.01 -10.76
CA ARG A 287 -2.65 -23.82 -11.92
C ARG A 287 -1.15 -23.71 -12.24
N ILE A 288 -0.54 -22.54 -12.02
CA ILE A 288 0.87 -22.25 -12.35
C ILE A 288 1.84 -22.73 -11.26
N GLU A 289 1.34 -23.10 -10.07
CA GLU A 289 2.13 -23.54 -8.90
C GLU A 289 3.21 -24.60 -9.19
N PRO A 290 3.00 -25.59 -10.09
CA PRO A 290 4.05 -26.55 -10.46
C PRO A 290 5.34 -25.92 -11.01
N LEU A 291 5.31 -24.67 -11.50
CA LEU A 291 6.48 -23.95 -11.98
C LEU A 291 7.47 -23.59 -10.87
N LEU A 292 7.02 -23.55 -9.60
CA LEU A 292 7.91 -23.30 -8.45
C LEU A 292 9.05 -24.33 -8.37
N GLN A 293 8.82 -25.56 -8.85
CA GLN A 293 9.87 -26.59 -8.90
C GLN A 293 11.05 -26.17 -9.79
N SER A 294 10.79 -25.42 -10.86
CA SER A 294 11.81 -24.97 -11.80
C SER A 294 12.70 -23.85 -11.24
N VAL A 295 12.20 -23.07 -10.28
CA VAL A 295 12.92 -21.93 -9.68
C VAL A 295 13.54 -22.23 -8.32
N LYS A 296 13.43 -23.47 -7.81
CA LYS A 296 14.00 -23.87 -6.51
C LYS A 296 15.49 -23.53 -6.33
N ARG A 297 16.26 -23.56 -7.42
CA ARG A 297 17.70 -23.27 -7.43
C ARG A 297 18.04 -21.87 -7.96
N ALA A 298 17.01 -21.08 -8.31
CA ALA A 298 17.23 -19.73 -8.78
C ALA A 298 17.75 -18.83 -7.64
N PRO A 299 18.54 -17.79 -7.95
CA PRO A 299 19.06 -16.83 -6.98
C PRO A 299 17.97 -15.83 -6.55
N LEU A 300 16.81 -16.32 -6.15
CA LEU A 300 15.69 -15.53 -5.63
C LEU A 300 15.67 -15.55 -4.11
N GLU A 301 14.96 -14.60 -3.50
CA GLU A 301 14.50 -14.75 -2.12
C GLU A 301 13.58 -15.99 -2.02
N ASP A 302 13.58 -16.64 -0.85
CA ASP A 302 12.84 -17.89 -0.63
C ASP A 302 11.30 -17.70 -0.76
N SER A 303 10.80 -16.50 -0.49
CA SER A 303 9.41 -16.10 -0.68
C SER A 303 8.93 -16.36 -2.12
N PHE A 304 9.70 -15.93 -3.13
CA PHE A 304 9.39 -16.14 -4.55
C PHE A 304 9.53 -17.61 -4.99
N LYS A 305 10.26 -18.44 -4.24
CA LYS A 305 10.42 -19.88 -4.53
C LYS A 305 9.29 -20.72 -3.95
N THR A 306 8.58 -20.19 -2.97
CA THR A 306 7.55 -20.92 -2.21
C THR A 306 6.14 -20.40 -2.49
N ASP A 307 6.00 -19.18 -3.02
CA ASP A 307 4.71 -18.60 -3.36
C ASP A 307 4.60 -18.25 -4.84
N ILE A 308 3.72 -18.96 -5.53
CA ILE A 308 3.55 -18.82 -6.98
C ILE A 308 2.99 -17.45 -7.38
N SER A 309 2.07 -16.86 -6.62
CA SER A 309 1.54 -15.57 -7.07
C SER A 309 2.50 -14.42 -6.79
N LEU A 310 3.43 -14.55 -5.84
CA LEU A 310 4.52 -13.59 -5.75
C LEU A 310 5.38 -13.64 -7.01
N LEU A 311 5.82 -14.84 -7.38
CA LEU A 311 6.63 -15.03 -8.58
C LEU A 311 5.92 -14.54 -9.84
N VAL A 312 4.65 -14.90 -10.03
CA VAL A 312 3.85 -14.50 -11.21
C VAL A 312 3.68 -12.98 -11.26
N THR A 313 3.32 -12.35 -10.13
CA THR A 313 3.09 -10.90 -10.09
C THR A 313 4.40 -10.16 -10.34
N GLU A 314 5.49 -10.59 -9.73
CA GLU A 314 6.83 -10.01 -9.92
C GLU A 314 7.31 -10.14 -11.38
N CYS A 315 7.08 -11.30 -12.01
CA CYS A 315 7.39 -11.48 -13.44
C CYS A 315 6.58 -10.52 -14.33
N LEU A 316 5.31 -10.27 -13.99
CA LEU A 316 4.48 -9.31 -14.72
C LEU A 316 4.92 -7.87 -14.47
N VAL A 317 5.19 -7.49 -13.22
CA VAL A 317 5.73 -6.16 -12.84
C VAL A 317 6.97 -5.87 -13.67
N ARG A 318 7.96 -6.77 -13.64
CA ARG A 318 9.20 -6.62 -14.43
C ARG A 318 8.95 -6.53 -15.92
N ALA A 319 8.04 -7.34 -16.45
CA ALA A 319 7.69 -7.26 -17.87
C ALA A 319 7.10 -5.88 -18.24
N VAL A 320 6.19 -5.34 -17.41
CA VAL A 320 5.62 -3.99 -17.60
C VAL A 320 6.70 -2.93 -17.50
N GLU A 321 7.59 -3.01 -16.51
CA GLU A 321 8.74 -2.08 -16.38
C GLU A 321 9.62 -2.12 -17.62
N ILE A 322 9.97 -3.29 -18.14
CA ILE A 322 10.81 -3.40 -19.34
C ILE A 322 10.08 -2.84 -20.57
N ARG A 323 8.78 -3.10 -20.73
CA ARG A 323 7.96 -2.55 -21.84
C ARG A 323 7.85 -1.03 -21.79
N THR A 324 7.74 -0.47 -20.59
CA THR A 324 7.58 0.98 -20.35
C THR A 324 8.91 1.71 -20.12
N SER A 325 10.02 0.97 -19.99
CA SER A 325 11.35 1.55 -19.85
C SER A 325 11.89 2.15 -21.15
N GLY A 326 12.61 3.26 -21.01
CA GLY A 326 13.32 3.92 -22.10
C GLY A 326 12.44 4.80 -22.99
N THR A 327 13.05 5.38 -24.03
CA THR A 327 12.30 6.15 -25.04
C THR A 327 11.89 5.21 -26.18
N LYS A 328 11.10 5.70 -27.15
CA LYS A 328 10.86 4.97 -28.40
C LYS A 328 12.15 4.57 -29.14
N GLN A 329 13.30 5.16 -28.78
CA GLN A 329 14.61 4.91 -29.36
C GLN A 329 15.45 3.88 -28.59
N THR A 330 14.98 3.39 -27.42
CA THR A 330 15.63 2.27 -26.74
C THR A 330 15.54 1.04 -27.64
N ALA A 331 16.71 0.49 -28.01
CA ALA A 331 16.77 -0.62 -28.94
C ALA A 331 16.05 -1.85 -28.36
N GLU A 332 15.25 -2.55 -29.17
CA GLU A 332 14.58 -3.79 -28.77
C GLU A 332 15.56 -4.84 -28.21
N ALA A 333 16.82 -4.80 -28.67
CA ALA A 333 17.90 -5.60 -28.12
C ALA A 333 18.16 -5.35 -26.63
N MET A 334 18.10 -4.10 -26.17
CA MET A 334 18.28 -3.76 -24.74
C MET A 334 17.12 -4.26 -23.89
N ARG A 335 15.87 -4.12 -24.38
CA ARG A 335 14.71 -4.70 -23.69
C ARG A 335 14.77 -6.21 -23.64
N THR A 336 15.15 -6.84 -24.75
CA THR A 336 15.36 -8.29 -24.83
C THR A 336 16.40 -8.77 -23.83
N GLN A 337 17.52 -8.05 -23.69
CA GLN A 337 18.55 -8.32 -22.70
C GLN A 337 18.03 -8.17 -21.27
N ALA A 338 17.27 -7.10 -20.97
CA ALA A 338 16.69 -6.90 -19.64
C ALA A 338 15.71 -8.04 -19.26
N VAL A 339 14.96 -8.55 -20.24
CA VAL A 339 14.13 -9.75 -20.04
C VAL A 339 14.99 -10.98 -19.76
N ASP A 340 16.08 -11.19 -20.52
CA ASP A 340 17.01 -12.30 -20.27
C ASP A 340 17.63 -12.24 -18.88
N ASP A 341 18.01 -11.04 -18.43
CA ASP A 341 18.60 -10.83 -17.11
C ASP A 341 17.59 -11.16 -16.00
N ALA A 342 16.34 -10.73 -16.13
CA ALA A 342 15.27 -11.09 -15.19
C ALA A 342 15.01 -12.61 -15.16
N VAL A 343 14.98 -13.26 -16.33
CA VAL A 343 14.80 -14.72 -16.44
C VAL A 343 15.97 -15.46 -15.78
N LYS A 344 17.21 -15.03 -16.00
CA LYS A 344 18.42 -15.60 -15.36
C LYS A 344 18.48 -15.38 -13.85
N GLN A 345 17.76 -14.40 -13.32
CA GLN A 345 17.59 -14.22 -11.88
C GLN A 345 16.55 -15.17 -11.28
N GLY A 346 15.71 -15.81 -12.10
CA GLY A 346 14.65 -16.71 -11.64
C GLY A 346 13.23 -16.23 -11.91
N TYR A 347 13.05 -15.02 -12.44
CA TYR A 347 11.73 -14.49 -12.82
C TYR A 347 11.30 -15.07 -14.17
N VAL A 348 11.13 -16.39 -14.20
CA VAL A 348 11.07 -17.20 -15.43
C VAL A 348 9.89 -16.87 -16.35
N LEU A 349 8.80 -16.30 -15.83
CA LEU A 349 7.65 -15.88 -16.63
C LEU A 349 7.79 -14.48 -17.23
N THR A 350 8.87 -13.74 -16.94
CA THR A 350 9.07 -12.38 -17.45
C THR A 350 9.04 -12.35 -18.98
N ARG A 351 9.67 -13.34 -19.63
CA ARG A 351 9.67 -13.47 -21.10
C ARG A 351 8.27 -13.69 -21.66
N TYR A 352 7.51 -14.59 -21.04
CA TYR A 352 6.12 -14.85 -21.41
C TYR A 352 5.29 -13.57 -21.33
N PHE A 353 5.30 -12.88 -20.19
CA PHE A 353 4.52 -11.66 -19.99
C PHE A 353 4.97 -10.54 -20.93
N TYR A 354 6.27 -10.34 -21.14
CA TYR A 354 6.78 -9.35 -22.07
C TYR A 354 6.22 -9.55 -23.49
N ASN A 355 6.19 -10.80 -23.95
CA ASN A 355 5.65 -11.15 -25.27
C ASN A 355 4.12 -11.00 -25.31
N ALA A 356 3.42 -11.42 -24.26
CA ALA A 356 1.97 -11.29 -24.18
C ALA A 356 1.53 -9.81 -24.14
N LEU A 357 2.32 -8.94 -23.51
CA LEU A 357 2.08 -7.51 -23.45
C LEU A 357 2.13 -6.84 -24.84
N LEU A 358 2.91 -7.36 -25.80
CA LEU A 358 2.91 -6.87 -27.19
C LEU A 358 1.53 -7.03 -27.88
N ALA A 359 0.80 -8.09 -27.54
CA ALA A 359 -0.55 -8.30 -28.04
C ALA A 359 -1.55 -7.40 -27.29
N PHE A 360 -1.43 -7.35 -25.96
CA PHE A 360 -2.25 -6.48 -25.11
C PHE A 360 -2.19 -5.00 -25.52
N GLU A 361 -1.03 -4.48 -25.92
CA GLU A 361 -0.87 -3.09 -26.37
C GLU A 361 -1.78 -2.72 -27.55
N LYS A 362 -2.18 -3.69 -28.37
CA LYS A 362 -3.06 -3.49 -29.53
C LYS A 362 -4.54 -3.63 -29.20
N ASP A 363 -4.87 -4.24 -28.06
CA ASP A 363 -6.24 -4.48 -27.61
C ASP A 363 -6.80 -3.23 -26.92
N PRO A 364 -7.98 -2.69 -27.27
CA PRO A 364 -8.57 -1.58 -26.52
C PRO A 364 -8.95 -1.94 -25.07
N ALA A 365 -9.07 -3.22 -24.72
CA ALA A 365 -9.37 -3.66 -23.37
C ALA A 365 -8.22 -3.34 -22.40
N GLY A 366 -8.58 -2.92 -21.18
CA GLY A 366 -7.61 -2.64 -20.13
C GLY A 366 -7.14 -3.87 -19.37
N LEU A 367 -6.05 -3.72 -18.62
CA LEU A 367 -5.37 -4.86 -17.99
C LEU A 367 -6.33 -5.66 -17.08
N ARG A 368 -7.25 -5.00 -16.37
CA ARG A 368 -8.26 -5.69 -15.54
C ARG A 368 -9.06 -6.75 -16.31
N ALA A 369 -9.42 -6.48 -17.56
CA ALA A 369 -10.16 -7.43 -18.39
C ALA A 369 -9.24 -8.50 -19.00
N ALA A 370 -8.02 -8.11 -19.39
CA ALA A 370 -7.05 -9.01 -20.02
C ALA A 370 -6.36 -9.97 -19.02
N TYR A 371 -6.28 -9.61 -17.73
CA TYR A 371 -5.44 -10.29 -16.74
C TYR A 371 -5.74 -11.79 -16.60
N GLY A 372 -7.01 -12.18 -16.51
CA GLY A 372 -7.38 -13.60 -16.44
C GLY A 372 -6.90 -14.38 -17.66
N GLN A 373 -7.10 -13.83 -18.86
CA GLN A 373 -6.66 -14.46 -20.10
C GLN A 373 -5.13 -14.51 -20.23
N LEU A 374 -4.42 -13.48 -19.75
CA LEU A 374 -2.95 -13.49 -19.68
C LEU A 374 -2.45 -14.65 -18.81
N LEU A 375 -3.14 -14.97 -17.72
CA LEU A 375 -2.79 -16.12 -16.90
C LEU A 375 -3.19 -17.45 -17.56
N ASP A 376 -4.39 -17.54 -18.14
CA ASP A 376 -4.91 -18.78 -18.73
C ASP A 376 -4.08 -19.24 -19.94
N ASN A 377 -3.53 -18.30 -20.70
CA ASN A 377 -2.71 -18.57 -21.88
C ASN A 377 -1.29 -19.08 -21.56
N ILE A 378 -0.89 -19.15 -20.28
CA ILE A 378 0.39 -19.74 -19.88
C ILE A 378 0.38 -21.24 -20.16
N ASP A 379 1.22 -21.68 -21.12
CA ASP A 379 1.52 -23.09 -21.35
C ASP A 379 2.59 -23.57 -20.36
N LEU A 380 2.14 -24.21 -19.28
CA LEU A 380 3.02 -24.66 -18.21
C LEU A 380 4.11 -25.62 -18.67
N ARG A 381 3.83 -26.49 -19.66
CA ARG A 381 4.84 -27.45 -20.12
C ARG A 381 5.94 -26.74 -20.87
N GLN A 382 5.56 -25.76 -21.70
CA GLN A 382 6.53 -24.92 -22.40
C GLN A 382 7.37 -24.10 -21.42
N GLU A 383 6.75 -23.42 -20.45
CA GLU A 383 7.46 -22.57 -19.49
C GLU A 383 8.34 -23.41 -18.55
N GLN A 384 7.91 -24.60 -18.12
CA GLN A 384 8.75 -25.51 -17.34
C GLN A 384 9.97 -25.99 -18.13
N LYS A 385 9.78 -26.33 -19.42
CA LYS A 385 10.89 -26.71 -20.29
C LYS A 385 11.87 -25.56 -20.46
N ALA A 386 11.38 -24.35 -20.80
CA ALA A 386 12.20 -23.16 -20.92
C ALA A 386 12.98 -22.89 -19.63
N ALA A 387 12.33 -22.99 -18.47
CA ALA A 387 12.96 -22.80 -17.18
C ALA A 387 14.06 -23.83 -16.87
N SER A 388 13.92 -25.07 -17.34
CA SER A 388 14.95 -26.12 -17.14
C SER A 388 16.23 -25.90 -17.94
N GLU A 389 16.17 -25.08 -18.98
CA GLU A 389 17.31 -24.74 -19.85
C GLU A 389 18.05 -23.48 -19.37
N ILE A 390 17.55 -22.80 -18.34
CA ILE A 390 18.15 -21.56 -17.81
C ILE A 390 19.44 -21.85 -17.06
N GLN A 391 20.49 -21.13 -17.42
CA GLN A 391 21.68 -20.97 -16.60
C GLN A 391 21.47 -19.77 -15.68
N TYR A 392 21.11 -20.05 -14.42
CA TYR A 392 20.86 -19.00 -13.45
C TYR A 392 22.13 -18.21 -13.11
N ALA A 393 21.94 -16.93 -12.78
CA ALA A 393 23.01 -16.09 -12.26
C ALA A 393 23.58 -16.66 -10.94
N THR A 394 24.87 -16.42 -10.70
CA THR A 394 25.56 -16.88 -9.48
C THR A 394 25.31 -15.98 -8.28
N VAL A 395 24.83 -14.76 -8.50
CA VAL A 395 24.57 -13.76 -7.47
C VAL A 395 23.16 -13.20 -7.68
N THR A 396 22.40 -13.11 -6.59
CA THR A 396 21.11 -12.42 -6.56
C THR A 396 21.33 -10.94 -6.84
N ALA A 397 20.64 -10.38 -7.83
CA ALA A 397 20.62 -8.94 -7.99
C ALA A 397 19.92 -8.31 -6.77
N PRO A 398 20.42 -7.17 -6.26
CA PRO A 398 19.76 -6.50 -5.14
C PRO A 398 18.30 -6.21 -5.51
N GLU A 399 17.40 -6.53 -4.58
CA GLU A 399 15.99 -6.18 -4.71
C GLU A 399 15.89 -4.65 -4.78
N LEU A 400 15.22 -4.13 -5.82
CA LEU A 400 15.09 -2.69 -6.03
C LEU A 400 14.31 -2.02 -4.89
N VAL A 401 13.40 -2.77 -4.28
CA VAL A 401 12.51 -2.30 -3.24
C VAL A 401 12.38 -3.40 -2.20
N GLN A 402 12.78 -3.15 -0.96
CA GLN A 402 12.54 -4.12 0.09
C GLN A 402 11.08 -4.07 0.50
N LEU A 403 10.26 -4.96 -0.07
CA LEU A 403 8.86 -5.10 0.31
C LEU A 403 8.79 -5.78 1.69
N SER A 404 7.99 -5.24 2.62
CA SER A 404 7.68 -5.96 3.86
C SER A 404 7.17 -7.36 3.53
N ARG A 405 7.79 -8.37 4.19
CA ARG A 405 7.78 -9.79 3.79
C ARG A 405 6.41 -10.24 3.30
N LEU A 406 6.30 -10.49 2.01
CA LEU A 406 5.09 -10.96 1.34
C LEU A 406 4.56 -12.28 1.92
N GLU A 407 5.44 -13.12 2.47
CA GLU A 407 5.08 -14.36 3.18
C GLU A 407 4.08 -14.10 4.31
N ASP A 408 4.27 -12.99 5.02
CA ASP A 408 3.41 -12.59 6.13
C ASP A 408 2.02 -12.15 5.64
N ARG A 409 1.95 -11.50 4.45
CA ARG A 409 0.68 -11.11 3.81
C ARG A 409 -0.19 -12.30 3.42
N ARG A 410 0.41 -13.47 3.17
CA ARG A 410 -0.28 -14.61 2.55
C ARG A 410 -0.51 -15.80 3.45
N MET A 411 -0.01 -15.75 4.68
CA MET A 411 -0.20 -16.80 5.66
C MET A 411 -1.68 -17.11 5.86
N LEU A 412 -2.52 -16.08 6.10
CA LEU A 412 -3.97 -16.24 6.32
C LEU A 412 -4.76 -16.62 5.05
N PRO A 413 -4.58 -15.95 3.89
CA PRO A 413 -5.17 -16.42 2.63
C PRO A 413 -4.81 -17.87 2.28
N THR A 414 -3.57 -18.31 2.57
CA THR A 414 -3.14 -19.70 2.34
C THR A 414 -3.81 -20.66 3.31
N ALA A 415 -3.95 -20.28 4.58
CA ALA A 415 -4.66 -21.06 5.58
C ALA A 415 -6.13 -21.29 5.18
N GLU A 416 -6.83 -20.25 4.69
CA GLU A 416 -8.21 -20.36 4.17
C GLU A 416 -8.30 -21.30 2.97
N LYS A 417 -7.36 -21.19 2.02
CA LYS A 417 -7.31 -22.05 0.83
C LYS A 417 -7.10 -23.51 1.19
N ARG A 418 -6.25 -23.81 2.19
CA ARG A 418 -6.04 -25.16 2.72
C ARG A 418 -7.29 -25.69 3.41
N LEU A 419 -7.93 -24.86 4.23
CA LEU A 419 -9.18 -25.22 4.89
C LEU A 419 -10.29 -25.55 3.87
N ALA A 420 -10.46 -24.72 2.85
CA ALA A 420 -11.41 -24.96 1.76
C ALA A 420 -11.09 -26.23 0.96
N ALA A 421 -9.82 -26.66 0.92
CA ALA A 421 -9.39 -27.92 0.31
C ALA A 421 -9.50 -29.14 1.24
N GLY A 422 -10.01 -28.97 2.47
CA GLY A 422 -10.13 -30.02 3.47
C GLY A 422 -8.85 -30.28 4.29
N ASP A 423 -7.78 -29.53 4.06
CA ASP A 423 -6.55 -29.59 4.86
C ASP A 423 -6.70 -28.73 6.13
N ALA A 424 -7.52 -29.21 7.06
CA ALA A 424 -7.77 -28.52 8.33
C ALA A 424 -6.49 -28.39 9.18
N LYS A 425 -5.58 -29.38 9.12
CA LYS A 425 -4.34 -29.35 9.87
C LYS A 425 -3.37 -28.29 9.35
N GLY A 426 -3.15 -28.23 8.04
CA GLY A 426 -2.29 -27.21 7.45
C GLY A 426 -2.87 -25.79 7.57
N ALA A 427 -4.20 -25.65 7.54
CA ALA A 427 -4.86 -24.38 7.86
C ALA A 427 -4.63 -23.97 9.32
N GLN A 428 -4.74 -24.92 10.26
CA GLN A 428 -4.48 -24.68 11.68
C GLN A 428 -3.05 -24.23 11.93
N GLU A 429 -2.06 -24.93 11.35
CA GLU A 429 -0.64 -24.60 11.52
C GLU A 429 -0.34 -23.18 11.03
N LEU A 430 -0.86 -22.79 9.86
CA LEU A 430 -0.65 -21.46 9.31
C LEU A 430 -1.39 -20.38 10.09
N ALA A 431 -2.64 -20.61 10.49
CA ALA A 431 -3.40 -19.64 11.28
C ALA A 431 -2.82 -19.48 12.70
N GLN A 432 -2.34 -20.57 13.31
CA GLN A 432 -1.64 -20.52 14.59
C GLN A 432 -0.29 -19.81 14.45
N GLN A 433 0.47 -20.12 13.39
CA GLN A 433 1.71 -19.43 13.10
C GLN A 433 1.50 -17.93 12.87
N ALA A 434 0.39 -17.55 12.24
CA ALA A 434 0.01 -16.14 12.06
C ALA A 434 -0.29 -15.47 13.40
N LEU A 435 -0.97 -16.15 14.32
CA LEU A 435 -1.19 -15.64 15.68
C LEU A 435 0.11 -15.56 16.49
N ASP A 436 0.92 -16.61 16.47
CA ASP A 436 2.18 -16.70 17.23
C ASP A 436 3.18 -15.64 16.77
N ARG A 437 3.23 -15.38 15.46
CA ARG A 437 4.08 -14.36 14.85
C ARG A 437 3.44 -12.98 14.80
N LYS A 438 2.17 -12.86 15.19
CA LYS A 438 1.37 -11.62 15.10
C LYS A 438 1.38 -11.01 13.70
N VAL A 439 1.07 -11.85 12.71
CA VAL A 439 1.15 -11.55 11.28
C VAL A 439 -0.24 -11.62 10.66
N GLY A 440 -0.63 -10.55 9.97
CA GLY A 440 -1.95 -10.42 9.34
C GLY A 440 -3.08 -10.08 10.33
N ASP A 441 -4.33 -10.07 9.86
CA ASP A 441 -5.50 -9.79 10.72
C ASP A 441 -5.72 -10.94 11.71
N GLN A 442 -5.49 -10.67 12.99
CA GLN A 442 -5.59 -11.69 14.03
C GLN A 442 -7.00 -12.24 14.20
N GLY A 443 -8.03 -11.42 14.03
CA GLY A 443 -9.41 -11.89 14.09
C GLY A 443 -9.74 -12.84 12.94
N ARG A 444 -9.17 -12.63 11.76
CA ARG A 444 -9.25 -13.54 10.62
C ARG A 444 -8.49 -14.83 10.87
N ALA A 445 -7.33 -14.78 11.54
CA ALA A 445 -6.62 -15.99 11.98
C ALA A 445 -7.45 -16.82 12.96
N LEU A 446 -8.03 -16.17 13.98
CA LEU A 446 -8.95 -16.77 14.94
C LEU A 446 -10.19 -17.35 14.26
N PHE A 447 -10.74 -16.64 13.27
CA PHE A 447 -11.86 -17.13 12.48
C PHE A 447 -11.51 -18.44 11.74
N ILE A 448 -10.34 -18.53 11.12
CA ILE A 448 -9.86 -19.76 10.47
C ILE A 448 -9.72 -20.88 11.49
N LEU A 449 -9.12 -20.62 12.66
CA LEU A 449 -9.02 -21.60 13.74
C LEU A 449 -10.40 -22.04 14.26
N ALA A 450 -11.38 -21.14 14.31
CA ALA A 450 -12.75 -21.47 14.67
C ALA A 450 -13.38 -22.41 13.64
N GLN A 451 -13.20 -22.15 12.35
CA GLN A 451 -13.69 -23.03 11.28
C GLN A 451 -12.98 -24.39 11.27
N VAL A 452 -11.68 -24.44 11.55
CA VAL A 452 -10.95 -25.70 11.79
C VAL A 452 -11.56 -26.46 12.96
N ALA A 453 -11.86 -25.78 14.07
CA ALA A 453 -12.48 -26.40 15.24
C ALA A 453 -13.89 -26.95 14.92
N VAL A 454 -14.69 -26.24 14.12
CA VAL A 454 -15.98 -26.73 13.59
C VAL A 454 -15.76 -28.01 12.76
N ALA A 455 -14.79 -28.03 11.85
CA ALA A 455 -14.48 -29.21 11.04
C ALA A 455 -14.06 -30.41 11.90
N ASN A 456 -13.33 -30.15 12.99
CA ASN A 456 -12.91 -31.15 13.97
C ASN A 456 -13.99 -31.50 15.02
N LYS A 457 -15.21 -30.94 14.89
CA LYS A 457 -16.32 -31.10 15.85
C LYS A 457 -16.01 -30.61 17.28
N ASN A 458 -15.01 -29.77 17.43
CA ASN A 458 -14.69 -29.12 18.70
C ASN A 458 -15.48 -27.81 18.83
N ARG A 459 -16.71 -27.92 19.35
CA ARG A 459 -17.65 -26.80 19.44
C ARG A 459 -17.25 -25.74 20.46
N GLU A 460 -16.56 -26.13 21.53
CA GLU A 460 -16.11 -25.21 22.58
C GLU A 460 -15.02 -24.28 22.04
N SER A 461 -13.97 -24.84 21.44
CA SER A 461 -12.91 -24.02 20.83
C SER A 461 -13.42 -23.21 19.63
N ALA A 462 -14.40 -23.71 18.87
CA ALA A 462 -15.02 -22.93 17.80
C ALA A 462 -15.73 -21.69 18.36
N LEU A 463 -16.52 -21.84 19.43
CA LEU A 463 -17.25 -20.76 20.07
C LEU A 463 -16.28 -19.69 20.58
N GLU A 464 -15.25 -20.10 21.32
CA GLU A 464 -14.23 -19.19 21.86
C GLU A 464 -13.52 -18.42 20.75
N ASN A 465 -13.07 -19.10 19.69
CA ASN A 465 -12.34 -18.47 18.60
C ASN A 465 -13.22 -17.53 17.77
N PHE A 466 -14.50 -17.85 17.53
CA PHE A 466 -15.41 -16.91 16.86
C PHE A 466 -15.69 -15.66 17.70
N GLN A 467 -15.85 -15.80 19.02
CA GLN A 467 -16.01 -14.65 19.91
C GLN A 467 -14.76 -13.76 19.92
N LYS A 468 -13.57 -14.37 20.02
CA LYS A 468 -12.31 -13.62 19.92
C LYS A 468 -12.15 -12.97 18.55
N ALA A 469 -12.51 -13.66 17.47
CA ALA A 469 -12.46 -13.09 16.12
C ALA A 469 -13.25 -11.77 16.02
N ILE A 470 -14.48 -11.74 16.55
CA ILE A 470 -15.33 -10.54 16.58
C ILE A 470 -14.69 -9.40 17.39
N GLN A 471 -14.00 -9.71 18.49
CA GLN A 471 -13.35 -8.72 19.35
C GLN A 471 -12.07 -8.14 18.74
N THR A 472 -11.41 -8.89 17.86
CA THR A 472 -10.07 -8.57 17.38
C THR A 472 -10.03 -8.00 15.96
N THR A 473 -11.06 -8.22 15.13
CA THR A 473 -11.12 -7.67 13.76
C THR A 473 -12.25 -6.66 13.54
N LYS A 474 -12.08 -5.82 12.51
CA LYS A 474 -13.13 -4.97 11.96
C LYS A 474 -13.60 -5.42 10.57
N ASP A 475 -13.10 -6.56 10.05
CA ASP A 475 -13.52 -7.08 8.76
C ASP A 475 -15.02 -7.47 8.82
N PRO A 476 -15.90 -6.79 8.05
CA PRO A 476 -17.34 -7.01 8.11
C PRO A 476 -17.76 -8.41 7.68
N LYS A 477 -16.95 -9.09 6.85
CA LYS A 477 -17.17 -10.48 6.45
C LYS A 477 -16.87 -11.43 7.59
N VAL A 478 -15.71 -11.26 8.24
CA VAL A 478 -15.30 -12.10 9.37
C VAL A 478 -16.28 -11.94 10.54
N VAL A 479 -16.62 -10.70 10.90
CA VAL A 479 -17.57 -10.40 11.98
C VAL A 479 -18.96 -10.98 11.66
N GLY A 480 -19.50 -10.69 10.47
CA GLY A 480 -20.82 -11.16 10.07
C GLY A 480 -20.95 -12.69 10.07
N TRP A 481 -19.97 -13.39 9.48
CA TRP A 481 -19.98 -14.85 9.48
C TRP A 481 -19.74 -15.45 10.87
N SER A 482 -18.93 -14.82 11.73
CA SER A 482 -18.70 -15.28 13.10
C SER A 482 -20.00 -15.31 13.90
N HIS A 483 -20.80 -14.24 13.83
CA HIS A 483 -22.13 -14.20 14.45
C HIS A 483 -23.06 -15.31 13.89
N VAL A 484 -23.07 -15.55 12.57
CA VAL A 484 -23.85 -16.65 11.99
C VAL A 484 -23.40 -18.01 12.54
N TYR A 485 -22.09 -18.27 12.62
CA TYR A 485 -21.59 -19.55 13.13
C TYR A 485 -21.83 -19.72 14.63
N LEU A 486 -21.69 -18.67 15.43
CA LEU A 486 -22.05 -18.68 16.85
C LEU A 486 -23.52 -19.04 17.04
N GLY A 487 -24.42 -18.41 16.27
CA GLY A 487 -25.85 -18.75 16.32
C GLY A 487 -26.12 -20.22 16.02
N ARG A 488 -25.45 -20.79 15.01
CA ARG A 488 -25.57 -22.23 14.66
C ARG A 488 -25.07 -23.14 15.77
N ILE A 489 -23.96 -22.79 16.41
CA ILE A 489 -23.40 -23.57 17.52
C ILE A 489 -24.35 -23.52 18.73
N LEU A 490 -24.96 -22.37 19.02
CA LEU A 490 -25.90 -22.19 20.12
C LEU A 490 -27.22 -22.94 19.90
N ASP A 491 -27.77 -22.93 18.68
CA ASP A 491 -28.93 -23.76 18.31
C ASP A 491 -28.66 -25.25 18.55
N MET A 492 -27.46 -25.73 18.17
CA MET A 492 -27.03 -27.11 18.44
C MET A 492 -26.80 -27.42 19.92
N LYS A 493 -26.69 -26.40 20.77
CA LYS A 493 -26.62 -26.51 22.24
C LYS A 493 -27.98 -26.30 22.90
N GLU A 494 -29.05 -26.18 22.11
CA GLU A 494 -30.41 -25.89 22.57
C GLU A 494 -30.55 -24.51 23.25
N ASP A 495 -29.57 -23.61 23.08
CA ASP A 495 -29.64 -22.22 23.52
C ASP A 495 -30.20 -21.34 22.40
N ARG A 496 -31.52 -21.44 22.21
CA ARG A 496 -32.21 -20.73 21.15
C ARG A 496 -32.19 -19.21 21.34
N GLU A 497 -32.27 -18.74 22.57
CA GLU A 497 -32.28 -17.29 22.85
C GLU A 497 -30.94 -16.65 22.48
N GLY A 498 -29.83 -17.28 22.91
CA GLY A 498 -28.49 -16.88 22.51
C GLY A 498 -28.31 -16.93 20.98
N ALA A 499 -28.77 -18.01 20.34
CA ALA A 499 -28.69 -18.14 18.89
C ALA A 499 -29.41 -17.01 18.13
N MET A 500 -30.62 -16.65 18.59
CA MET A 500 -31.40 -15.56 18.02
C MET A 500 -30.71 -14.20 18.19
N SER A 501 -30.01 -13.97 19.31
CA SER A 501 -29.22 -12.75 19.52
C SER A 501 -28.09 -12.64 18.49
N GLU A 502 -27.32 -13.71 18.32
CA GLU A 502 -26.21 -13.75 17.36
C GLU A 502 -26.69 -13.57 15.91
N TYR A 503 -27.80 -14.21 15.52
CA TYR A 503 -28.36 -14.00 14.18
C TYR A 503 -28.82 -12.57 13.93
N ARG A 504 -29.39 -11.88 14.93
CA ARG A 504 -29.74 -10.46 14.80
C ARG A 504 -28.49 -9.59 14.65
N ALA A 505 -27.43 -9.88 15.41
CA ALA A 505 -26.16 -9.17 15.28
C ALA A 505 -25.56 -9.32 13.87
N ALA A 506 -25.67 -10.51 13.25
CA ALA A 506 -25.22 -10.74 11.88
C ALA A 506 -25.95 -9.88 10.81
N LEU A 507 -27.14 -9.34 11.09
CA LEU A 507 -27.89 -8.53 10.12
C LEU A 507 -27.33 -7.11 9.92
N SER A 508 -26.42 -6.65 10.78
CA SER A 508 -25.80 -5.32 10.68
C SER A 508 -24.77 -5.22 9.55
N THR A 509 -24.38 -6.33 8.94
CA THR A 509 -23.48 -6.37 7.77
C THR A 509 -24.18 -5.91 6.49
N ASP A 510 -23.45 -5.51 5.46
CA ASP A 510 -24.02 -5.24 4.12
C ASP A 510 -23.94 -6.43 3.16
N LEU A 511 -23.37 -7.55 3.61
CA LEU A 511 -23.15 -8.75 2.80
C LEU A 511 -24.45 -9.55 2.61
N PRO A 512 -24.98 -9.67 1.37
CA PRO A 512 -26.25 -10.34 1.11
C PRO A 512 -26.28 -11.81 1.57
N GLU A 513 -25.18 -12.54 1.41
CA GLU A 513 -25.07 -13.94 1.79
C GLU A 513 -25.11 -14.16 3.31
N VAL A 514 -24.56 -13.22 4.09
CA VAL A 514 -24.60 -13.28 5.56
C VAL A 514 -26.02 -12.95 6.04
N LYS A 515 -26.66 -11.92 5.48
CA LYS A 515 -28.06 -11.59 5.78
C LYS A 515 -28.98 -12.78 5.52
N ALA A 516 -28.87 -13.39 4.33
CA ALA A 516 -29.69 -14.55 3.98
C ALA A 516 -29.43 -15.78 4.88
N ALA A 517 -28.22 -15.94 5.42
CA ALA A 517 -27.92 -17.00 6.39
C ALA A 517 -28.51 -16.68 7.78
N ALA A 518 -28.40 -15.44 8.23
CA ALA A 518 -28.94 -14.96 9.50
C ALA A 518 -30.47 -15.00 9.52
N GLU A 519 -31.12 -14.51 8.47
CA GLU A 519 -32.59 -14.54 8.32
C GLU A 519 -33.15 -15.96 8.39
N ARG A 520 -32.48 -16.92 7.74
CA ARG A 520 -32.83 -18.34 7.85
C ARG A 520 -32.71 -18.86 9.29
N GLY A 521 -31.61 -18.52 9.97
CA GLY A 521 -31.40 -18.88 11.37
C GLY A 521 -32.45 -18.30 12.32
N LEU A 522 -32.96 -17.09 12.03
CA LEU A 522 -34.06 -16.47 12.79
C LEU A 522 -35.40 -17.21 12.59
N GLN A 523 -35.66 -17.71 11.38
CA GLN A 523 -36.89 -18.42 11.06
C GLN A 523 -36.91 -19.84 11.62
N GLN A 524 -35.78 -20.55 11.54
CA GLN A 524 -35.68 -21.95 11.94
C GLN A 524 -34.34 -22.22 12.65
N PRO A 525 -34.35 -23.00 13.76
CA PRO A 525 -33.12 -23.46 14.39
C PRO A 525 -32.21 -24.20 13.40
N TYR A 526 -30.91 -23.96 13.50
CA TYR A 526 -29.94 -24.66 12.66
C TYR A 526 -29.84 -26.14 13.05
N GLU A 527 -30.07 -27.00 12.06
CA GLU A 527 -29.80 -28.44 12.15
C GLU A 527 -28.67 -28.81 11.16
N PRO A 528 -27.65 -29.58 11.59
CA PRO A 528 -26.61 -30.04 10.68
C PRO A 528 -27.22 -30.90 9.57
N PRO A 529 -26.76 -30.78 8.31
CA PRO A 529 -27.25 -31.63 7.23
C PRO A 529 -27.01 -33.11 7.57
N ALA A 530 -28.06 -33.93 7.47
CA ALA A 530 -27.95 -35.38 7.57
C ALA A 530 -26.99 -35.88 6.46
N LYS A 531 -26.08 -36.79 6.81
CA LYS A 531 -25.17 -37.38 5.82
C LYS A 531 -25.99 -38.01 4.68
N PRO A 532 -25.61 -37.82 3.40
CA PRO A 532 -26.08 -38.70 2.34
C PRO A 532 -25.73 -40.14 2.74
N GLN A 533 -26.73 -41.03 2.73
CA GLN A 533 -26.51 -42.46 2.95
C GLN A 533 -25.68 -43.08 1.83
#